data_AF-A0A2N5MMV1-F1
#
_entry.id   AF-A0A2N5MMV1-F1
#
_cell.length_a   1.000
_cell.length_b   1.000
_cell.length_c   1.000
_cell.angle_alpha   90.00
_cell.angle_beta   90.00
_cell.angle_gamma   90.00
#
_symmetry.space_group_name_H-M   'P 1'
#
loop_
_entity.id
_entity.type
_entity.pdbx_description
1 polymer ?
#
loop_
_entity_poly.entity_id
_entity_poly.type
_entity_poly.pdbx_seq_one_letter_code
_entity_poly.pdbx_strand_id
1 'polypeptide(L)' 'MNKEILLKNLQKASRGNLFSIEIPKARKSDEHNIQKWVTELEIEGRIKLREYIPREYSVYVHGIVKYASE' A
#
# COMPACT_ATOMS: atom_id res chain seq x y z
N MET A 1 8.23 -3.24 8.99
CA MET A 1 7.21 -3.76 8.05
C MET A 1 7.91 -4.32 6.81
N ASN A 2 7.29 -5.18 6.01
CA ASN A 2 7.83 -5.66 4.73
C ASN A 2 6.72 -5.69 3.65
N LYS A 3 7.07 -5.97 2.39
CA LYS A 3 6.12 -5.98 1.25
C LYS A 3 4.91 -6.90 1.47
N GLU A 4 5.11 -8.10 1.99
CA GLU A 4 4.03 -9.07 2.21
C GLU A 4 3.08 -8.66 3.33
N ILE A 5 3.62 -8.10 4.42
CA ILE A 5 2.81 -7.53 5.51
C ILE A 5 2.03 -6.32 5.01
N LEU A 6 2.65 -5.47 4.18
CA LEU A 6 1.98 -4.34 3.55
C LEU A 6 0.78 -4.84 2.72
N LEU A 7 0.98 -5.81 1.82
CA LEU A 7 -0.10 -6.37 1.02
C LEU A 7 -1.23 -6.94 1.89
N LYS A 8 -0.91 -7.71 2.94
CA LYS A 8 -1.90 -8.23 3.89
C LYS A 8 -2.66 -7.10 4.58
N ASN A 9 -2.00 -6.00 4.93
CA ASN A 9 -2.65 -4.84 5.53
C ASN A 9 -3.58 -4.13 4.52
N LEU A 10 -3.17 -3.99 3.26
CA LEU A 10 -4.01 -3.43 2.20
C LEU A 10 -5.25 -4.30 1.96
N GLN A 11 -5.08 -5.63 1.93
CA GLN A 11 -6.18 -6.60 1.81
C GLN A 11 -7.15 -6.51 3.00
N LYS A 12 -6.63 -6.47 4.24
CA LYS A 12 -7.45 -6.33 5.45
C LYS A 12 -8.17 -4.98 5.53
N ALA A 13 -7.52 -3.92 5.07
CA ALA A 13 -8.11 -2.58 5.00
C ALA A 13 -9.04 -2.41 3.79
N SER A 14 -9.11 -3.40 2.90
CA SER A 14 -9.99 -3.33 1.74
C SER A 14 -11.44 -3.59 2.13
N ARG A 15 -12.34 -2.76 1.62
CA ARG A 15 -13.79 -2.99 1.66
C ARG A 15 -14.21 -3.38 0.24
N GLY A 16 -14.35 -4.69 0.00
CA GLY A 16 -14.48 -5.26 -1.34
C GLY A 16 -13.13 -5.31 -2.05
N ASN A 17 -12.95 -4.47 -3.07
CA ASN A 17 -11.67 -4.35 -3.79
C ASN A 17 -10.95 -3.02 -3.53
N LEU A 18 -11.60 -2.04 -2.91
CA LEU A 18 -11.01 -0.73 -2.63
C LEU A 18 -10.35 -0.75 -1.26
N PHE A 19 -9.11 -0.28 -1.18
CA PHE A 19 -8.39 -0.08 0.07
C PHE A 19 -8.08 1.39 0.29
N SER A 20 -8.15 1.81 1.55
CA SER A 20 -7.65 3.10 2.03
C SER A 20 -7.01 2.84 3.38
N ILE A 21 -5.71 3.06 3.48
CA ILE A 21 -4.97 2.85 4.72
C ILE A 21 -4.00 3.99 4.97
N GLU A 22 -3.86 4.35 6.24
CA GLU A 22 -2.79 5.22 6.69
C GLU A 22 -1.71 4.37 7.37
N ILE A 23 -0.49 4.47 6.85
CA ILE A 23 0.65 3.70 7.31
C ILE A 23 1.54 4.63 8.13
N PRO A 24 1.71 4.41 9.44
CA PRO A 24 2.61 5.22 10.24
C PRO A 24 4.05 5.02 9.75
N LYS A 25 4.80 6.12 9.63
CA LYS A 25 6.23 6.12 9.31
C LYS A 25 7.01 6.67 10.50
N ALA A 26 8.01 5.93 10.95
CA ALA A 26 8.86 6.36 12.06
C ALA A 26 10.09 7.15 11.57
N ARG A 27 10.55 6.88 10.34
CA ARG A 27 11.71 7.53 9.72
C ARG A 27 11.42 7.87 8.27
N LYS A 28 12.16 8.83 7.71
CA LYS A 28 12.11 9.12 6.25
C LYS A 28 12.46 7.90 5.39
N SER A 29 13.34 7.03 5.89
CA SER A 29 13.69 5.77 5.20
C SER A 29 12.50 4.82 5.06
N ASP A 30 11.53 4.86 5.98
CA ASP A 30 10.32 4.05 5.89
C ASP A 30 9.44 4.50 4.72
N GLU A 31 9.36 5.79 4.43
CA GLU A 31 8.61 6.31 3.27
C GLU A 31 9.14 5.74 1.96
N HIS A 32 10.47 5.75 1.78
CA HIS A 32 11.08 5.21 0.57
C HIS A 32 10.82 3.70 0.43
N ASN A 33 10.87 2.96 1.54
CA ASN A 33 10.54 1.53 1.54
C ASN A 33 9.06 1.27 1.22
N ILE A 34 8.14 2.03 1.81
CA ILE A 34 6.69 1.92 1.55
C ILE A 34 6.41 2.23 0.09
N GLN A 35 6.94 3.33 -0.44
CA GLN A 35 6.78 3.71 -1.85
C GLN A 35 7.31 2.60 -2.77
N LYS A 36 8.51 2.08 -2.50
CA LYS A 36 9.10 0.98 -3.28
C LYS A 36 8.19 -0.24 -3.29
N TRP A 37 7.71 -0.68 -2.12
CA TRP A 37 6.82 -1.85 -2.03
C TRP A 37 5.48 -1.65 -2.72
N VAL A 38 4.88 -0.46 -2.59
CA VAL A 38 3.63 -0.12 -3.29
C VAL A 38 3.83 -0.18 -4.80
N THR A 39 4.92 0.40 -5.31
CA THR A 39 5.27 0.34 -6.74
C THR A 39 5.51 -1.09 -7.21
N GLU A 40 6.24 -1.91 -6.45
CA GLU A 40 6.44 -3.33 -6.78
C GLU A 40 5.10 -4.08 -6.84
N LEU A 41 4.21 -3.88 -5.88
CA LEU A 41 2.89 -4.53 -5.85
C LEU A 41 2.00 -4.10 -7.02
N GLU A 42 2.15 -2.85 -7.49
CA GLU A 42 1.47 -2.37 -8.68
C GLU A 42 2.03 -3.01 -9.96
N ILE A 43 3.36 -3.09 -10.09
CA ILE A 43 4.04 -3.74 -11.22
C ILE A 43 3.69 -5.24 -11.29
N GLU A 44 3.64 -5.91 -10.13
CA GLU A 44 3.20 -7.30 -10.01
C GLU A 44 1.68 -7.47 -10.32
N GLY A 45 0.95 -6.38 -10.53
CA GLY A 45 -0.47 -6.40 -10.83
C GLY A 45 -1.34 -6.82 -9.64
N ARG A 46 -0.80 -6.82 -8.42
CA ARG A 46 -1.53 -7.17 -7.18
C ARG A 46 -2.40 -6.04 -6.67
N ILE A 47 -2.00 -4.80 -6.95
CA ILE A 47 -2.79 -3.61 -6.63
C ILE A 47 -2.83 -2.65 -7.82
N LYS A 48 -3.71 -1.67 -7.76
CA LYS A 48 -3.69 -0.47 -8.57
C LYS A 48 -3.69 0.72 -7.62
N LEU A 49 -2.59 1.45 -7.54
CA LEU A 49 -2.51 2.66 -6.75
C LEU A 49 -3.36 3.74 -7.40
N ARG A 50 -4.13 4.46 -6.58
CA ARG A 50 -4.88 5.65 -7.02
C ARG A 50 -4.30 6.91 -6.42
N GLU A 51 -3.92 6.84 -5.15
CA GLU A 51 -3.41 7.98 -4.42
C GLU A 51 -2.34 7.56 -3.43
N TYR A 52 -1.27 8.34 -3.37
CA TYR A 52 -0.18 8.20 -2.42
C TYR A 52 0.14 9.59 -1.87
N ILE A 53 -0.21 9.81 -0.60
CA ILE A 53 -0.03 11.11 0.06
C ILE A 53 0.93 10.93 1.23
N PRO A 54 2.19 11.37 1.11
CA PRO A 54 3.09 11.43 2.24
C PRO A 54 2.62 12.52 3.22
N ARG A 55 2.47 12.16 4.50
CA ARG A 55 2.17 13.07 5.62
C ARG A 55 3.37 13.15 6.56
N GLU A 56 3.35 14.01 7.57
CA GLU A 56 4.50 14.19 8.47
C GLU A 56 4.90 12.90 9.21
N TYR A 57 3.93 12.18 9.77
CA TYR A 57 4.14 10.96 10.56
C TYR A 57 3.55 9.69 9.94
N SER A 58 2.95 9.81 8.75
CA SER A 58 2.31 8.68 8.07
C SER A 58 2.35 8.83 6.56
N VAL A 59 1.96 7.77 5.86
CA VAL A 59 1.72 7.76 4.43
C VAL A 59 0.31 7.26 4.22
N TYR A 60 -0.53 8.09 3.61
CA TYR A 60 -1.86 7.67 3.18
C TYR A 60 -1.77 7.01 1.81
N VAL A 61 -2.32 5.81 1.71
CA VAL A 61 -2.30 5.01 0.48
C VAL A 61 -3.73 4.58 0.17
N HIS A 62 -4.19 4.93 -1.02
CA HIS A 62 -5.50 4.57 -1.53
C HIS A 62 -5.39 3.89 -2.89
N GLY A 63 -6.17 2.83 -3.10
CA GLY A 63 -6.16 2.10 -4.35
C GLY A 63 -7.14 0.95 -4.37
N ILE A 64 -6.90 0.04 -5.32
CA ILE A 64 -7.70 -1.16 -5.52
C ILE A 64 -6.79 -2.37 -5.38
N VAL A 65 -7.15 -3.33 -4.54
CA VAL A 65 -6.53 -4.66 -4.53
C VAL A 65 -7.06 -5.42 -5.74
N LYS A 66 -6.15 -5.89 -6.58
CA LYS A 66 -6.49 -6.82 -7.66
C LYS A 66 -6.41 -8.22 -7.07
N TYR A 67 -7.54 -8.89 -7.01
CA TYR A 67 -7.56 -10.33 -6.83
C TYR A 67 -7.11 -10.92 -8.16
N ALA A 68 -6.04 -11.70 -8.16
CA ALA A 68 -5.76 -12.57 -9.30
C ALA A 68 -6.97 -13.52 -9.37
N SER A 69 -7.87 -13.28 -10.31
CA SER A 69 -8.77 -14.35 -10.75
C SER A 69 -7.87 -15.43 -11.33
N GLU A 70 -7.96 -16.64 -10.78
CA GLU A 70 -7.35 -17.85 -11.34
C GLU A 70 -7.65 -18.01 -12.84
#